data_AF-T1DF48-F1
#
_entry.id   AF-T1DF48-F1
#
_cell.length_a   1.000
_cell.length_b   1.000
_cell.length_c   1.000
_cell.angle_alpha   90.00
_cell.angle_beta   90.00
_cell.angle_gamma   90.00
#
_symmetry.space_group_name_H-M   'P 1'
#
loop_
_entity.id
_entity.type
_entity.pdbx_description
1 polymer ?
#
loop_
_entity_poly.entity_id
_entity_poly.type
_entity_poly.pdbx_seq_one_letter_code
_entity_poly.pdbx_strand_id
1 'polypeptide(L)'
;MAARHASGASDLTELVLNRTWRPQLAVTGAEGLPPLGSAGNVLRPCTALKLSLRLPPTLDGVRAGEHVKQVLERDPPYGCKVGFELEKASSGWNAPAL
;
A
#
# COMPACT_ATOMS: atom_id res chain seq x y z
N MET A 1 -16.41 -21.64 -12.25
CA MET A 1 -16.94 -22.53 -11.19
C MET A 1 -16.30 -22.08 -9.88
N ALA A 2 -17.13 -21.73 -8.90
CA ALA A 2 -16.85 -20.76 -7.85
C ALA A 2 -15.91 -21.25 -6.74
N ALA A 3 -15.11 -20.32 -6.20
CA ALA A 3 -14.59 -20.39 -4.84
C ALA A 3 -14.80 -19.03 -4.15
N ARG A 4 -16.03 -18.86 -3.66
CA ARG A 4 -16.41 -18.29 -2.35
C ARG A 4 -15.89 -16.88 -2.02
N HIS A 5 -16.75 -15.90 -2.28
CA HIS A 5 -16.89 -14.75 -1.38
C HIS A 5 -17.31 -15.29 0.00
N ALA A 6 -16.37 -15.44 0.92
CA ALA A 6 -16.71 -15.51 2.33
C ALA A 6 -17.27 -14.15 2.74
N SER A 7 -18.45 -14.13 3.34
CA SER A 7 -19.01 -12.95 4.01
C SER A 7 -18.01 -12.49 5.07
N GLY A 8 -17.18 -11.48 4.74
CA GLY A 8 -16.01 -11.08 5.52
C GLY A 8 -16.27 -10.56 6.94
N ALA A 9 -17.50 -10.67 7.44
CA ALA A 9 -17.89 -10.26 8.80
C ALA A 9 -18.09 -11.43 9.77
N SER A 10 -18.15 -12.70 9.31
CA SER A 10 -18.52 -13.83 10.17
C SER A 10 -17.35 -14.64 10.74
N ASP A 11 -16.13 -14.46 10.24
CA ASP A 11 -14.94 -15.12 10.78
C ASP A 11 -14.06 -14.12 11.54
N LEU A 12 -14.23 -14.09 12.86
CA LEU A 12 -13.46 -13.22 13.76
C LEU A 12 -11.95 -13.49 13.68
N THR A 13 -11.54 -14.73 13.37
CA THR A 13 -10.13 -15.10 13.23
C THR A 13 -9.51 -14.38 12.04
N GLU A 14 -10.20 -14.40 10.90
CA GLU A 14 -9.75 -13.74 9.68
C GLU A 14 -9.65 -12.21 9.85
N LEU A 15 -10.60 -11.61 10.58
CA LEU A 15 -10.54 -10.19 10.91
C LEU A 15 -9.32 -9.83 11.79
N VAL A 16 -9.01 -10.67 12.77
CA VAL A 16 -7.81 -10.48 13.61
C VAL A 16 -6.56 -10.61 12.74
N LEU A 17 -6.43 -11.67 11.95
CA LEU A 17 -5.27 -11.89 11.07
C LEU A 17 -5.06 -10.74 10.08
N ASN A 18 -6.15 -10.23 9.48
CA ASN A 18 -6.07 -9.10 8.56
C ASN A 18 -5.62 -7.80 9.23
N ARG A 19 -5.87 -7.63 10.53
CA ARG A 19 -5.51 -6.41 11.25
C ARG A 19 -4.14 -6.49 11.94
N THR A 20 -3.62 -7.68 12.21
CA THR A 20 -2.39 -7.86 13.01
C THR A 20 -1.27 -8.63 12.31
N TRP A 21 -1.57 -9.55 11.38
CA TRP A 21 -0.58 -10.48 10.82
C TRP A 21 -0.41 -10.42 9.31
N ARG A 22 -1.33 -9.80 8.57
CA ARG A 22 -1.26 -9.68 7.11
C ARG A 22 -0.97 -8.24 6.68
N PRO A 23 -0.30 -8.04 5.53
CA PRO A 23 -0.03 -6.70 5.03
C PRO A 23 -1.31 -5.99 4.59
N GLN A 24 -1.33 -4.67 4.71
CA GLN A 24 -2.43 -3.84 4.23
C GLN A 24 -1.88 -2.55 3.63
N LEU A 25 -2.31 -2.22 2.43
CA LEU A 25 -1.98 -0.96 1.76
C LEU A 25 -3.17 0.01 1.86
N ALA A 26 -2.88 1.25 2.20
CA ALA A 26 -3.82 2.36 2.12
C ALA A 26 -3.21 3.54 1.37
N VAL A 27 -4.01 4.21 0.55
CA VAL A 27 -3.69 5.54 0.01
C VAL A 27 -4.17 6.55 1.04
N THR A 28 -3.25 7.31 1.63
CA THR A 28 -3.54 8.26 2.72
C THR A 28 -3.48 9.72 2.26
N GLY A 29 -3.05 9.96 1.03
CA GLY A 29 -3.00 11.28 0.42
C GLY A 29 -2.76 11.19 -1.08
N ALA A 30 -3.08 12.27 -1.78
CA ALA A 30 -2.83 12.40 -3.21
C ALA A 30 -2.52 13.85 -3.56
N GLU A 31 -1.66 14.04 -4.56
CA GLU A 31 -1.27 15.33 -5.11
C GLU A 31 -1.32 15.27 -6.66
N GLY A 32 -1.48 16.43 -7.29
CA GLY A 32 -1.65 16.56 -8.74
C GLY A 32 -3.07 16.26 -9.24
N LEU A 33 -4.04 16.12 -8.32
CA LEU A 33 -5.47 16.06 -8.61
C LEU A 33 -6.10 17.44 -8.32
N PRO A 34 -6.72 18.10 -9.31
CA PRO A 34 -7.42 19.35 -9.05
C PRO A 34 -8.64 19.11 -8.15
N PRO A 35 -9.00 20.07 -7.27
CA PRO A 35 -10.27 20.05 -6.57
C PRO A 35 -11.46 19.94 -7.55
N LEU A 36 -12.54 19.27 -7.13
CA LEU A 36 -13.70 19.02 -8.01
C LEU A 36 -14.30 20.30 -8.62
N GLY A 37 -14.35 21.40 -7.85
CA GLY A 37 -14.89 22.67 -8.32
C GLY A 37 -14.04 23.39 -9.36
N SER A 38 -12.76 23.04 -9.50
CA SER A 38 -11.83 23.62 -10.49
C SER A 38 -11.30 22.61 -11.51
N ALA A 39 -11.76 21.36 -11.45
CA ALA A 39 -11.39 20.33 -12.40
C ALA A 39 -12.04 20.62 -13.77
N GLY A 40 -11.20 20.73 -14.81
CA GLY A 40 -11.62 20.85 -16.21
C GLY A 40 -11.15 19.67 -17.06
N ASN A 41 -11.23 19.83 -18.38
CA ASN A 41 -10.86 18.80 -19.35
C ASN A 41 -9.38 18.90 -19.78
N VAL A 42 -8.46 18.82 -18.82
CA VAL A 42 -7.01 18.97 -19.06
C VAL A 42 -6.24 17.70 -18.73
N LEU A 43 -5.17 17.45 -19.49
CA LEU A 43 -4.19 16.44 -19.13
C LEU A 43 -3.41 16.92 -17.91
N ARG A 44 -3.35 16.07 -16.88
CA ARG A 44 -2.59 16.37 -15.66
C ARG A 44 -1.11 16.03 -15.88
N PRO A 45 -0.17 16.90 -15.46
CA PRO A 45 1.25 16.67 -15.69
C PRO A 45 1.82 15.51 -14.88
N CYS A 46 1.28 15.26 -13.68
CA CYS A 46 1.68 14.17 -12.80
C CYS A 46 0.55 13.76 -11.85
N THR A 47 0.75 12.65 -11.14
CA THR A 47 -0.04 12.23 -9.98
C THR A 47 0.93 11.68 -8.95
N ALA A 48 0.84 12.12 -7.70
CA ALA A 48 1.57 11.53 -6.59
C ALA A 48 0.58 10.99 -5.56
N LEU A 49 0.91 9.86 -4.94
CA LEU A 49 0.10 9.22 -3.91
C LEU A 49 0.96 9.00 -2.67
N LYS A 50 0.41 9.31 -1.50
CA LYS A 50 1.00 8.93 -0.22
C LYS A 50 0.48 7.55 0.17
N LEU A 51 1.40 6.59 0.27
CA LEU A 51 1.08 5.20 0.56
C LEU A 51 1.44 4.87 2.00
N SER A 52 0.53 4.19 2.71
CA SER A 52 0.77 3.58 4.01
C SER A 52 0.65 2.08 3.89
N LEU A 53 1.77 1.37 4.04
CA LEU A 53 1.82 -0.09 4.01
C LEU A 53 2.05 -0.61 5.44
N ARG A 54 1.04 -1.30 5.99
CA ARG A 54 1.22 -2.10 7.21
C ARG A 54 1.90 -3.40 6.85
N LEU A 55 2.85 -3.81 7.69
CA LEU A 55 3.61 -5.04 7.52
C LEU A 55 3.25 -6.05 8.62
N PRO A 56 3.33 -7.35 8.33
CA PRO A 56 3.35 -8.38 9.36
C PRO A 56 4.45 -8.11 10.40
N PRO A 57 4.25 -8.52 11.67
CA PRO A 57 5.15 -8.19 12.77
C PRO A 57 6.56 -8.76 12.62
N THR A 58 6.73 -9.79 11.81
CA THR A 58 8.01 -10.48 11.59
C THR A 58 8.76 -10.02 10.34
N LEU A 59 8.18 -9.11 9.55
CA LEU A 59 8.79 -8.64 8.31
C LEU A 59 9.70 -7.44 8.58
N ASP A 60 10.88 -7.44 7.98
CA ASP A 60 11.80 -6.32 8.04
C ASP A 60 11.29 -5.12 7.23
N GLY A 61 11.16 -3.97 7.89
CA GLY A 61 10.58 -2.77 7.29
C GLY A 61 11.44 -2.17 6.17
N VAL A 62 12.76 -2.24 6.28
CA VAL A 62 13.68 -1.67 5.29
C VAL A 62 13.62 -2.49 4.01
N ARG A 63 13.79 -3.81 4.12
CA ARG A 63 13.71 -4.74 2.97
C ARG A 63 12.34 -4.68 2.29
N ALA A 64 11.26 -4.55 3.07
CA ALA A 64 9.93 -4.38 2.51
C ALA A 64 9.82 -3.06 1.72
N GLY A 65 10.32 -1.95 2.26
CA GLY A 65 10.32 -0.66 1.57
C GLY A 65 11.14 -0.65 0.28
N GLU A 66 12.32 -1.26 0.29
CA GLU A 66 13.16 -1.44 -0.90
C GLU A 66 12.46 -2.30 -1.96
N HIS A 67 11.80 -3.38 -1.54
CA HIS A 67 11.04 -4.23 -2.45
C HIS A 67 9.87 -3.48 -3.08
N VAL A 68 9.14 -2.67 -2.31
CA VAL A 68 8.06 -1.81 -2.84
C VAL A 68 8.59 -0.83 -3.87
N LYS A 69 9.73 -0.18 -3.60
CA LYS A 69 10.39 0.72 -4.55
C LYS A 69 10.69 -0.01 -5.87
N GLN A 70 11.33 -1.17 -5.79
CA GLN A 70 11.65 -1.98 -6.97
C GLN A 70 10.39 -2.36 -7.75
N VAL A 71 9.33 -2.78 -7.07
CA VAL A 71 8.08 -3.19 -7.72
C VAL A 71 7.39 -2.01 -8.42
N LEU A 72 7.33 -0.84 -7.77
CA LEU A 72 6.64 0.34 -8.30
C LEU A 72 7.41 1.02 -9.43
N GLU A 73 8.74 0.99 -9.40
CA GLU A 73 9.58 1.66 -10.41
C GLU A 73 9.97 0.76 -11.58
N ARG A 74 9.70 -0.54 -11.51
CA ARG A 74 10.05 -1.50 -12.57
C ARG A 74 9.10 -1.38 -13.77
N ASP A 75 9.68 -1.37 -14.97
CA ASP A 75 8.99 -1.41 -16.28
C ASP A 75 7.87 -0.36 -16.41
N PRO A 76 8.18 0.95 -16.25
CA PRO A 76 7.17 1.98 -16.30
C PRO A 76 6.46 1.98 -17.66
N PRO A 77 5.11 1.97 -17.67
CA PRO A 77 4.36 1.83 -18.90
C PRO A 77 4.49 3.10 -19.75
N TYR A 78 4.50 2.93 -21.07
CA TYR A 78 4.48 4.05 -22.03
C TYR A 78 5.64 5.05 -21.88
N GLY A 79 6.76 4.64 -21.30
CA GLY A 79 7.93 5.50 -21.09
C GLY A 79 7.70 6.64 -20.08
N CYS A 80 6.71 6.52 -19.21
CA CYS A 80 6.47 7.51 -18.17
C CYS A 80 7.60 7.48 -17.12
N LYS A 81 7.75 8.59 -16.38
CA LYS A 81 8.66 8.66 -15.24
C LYS A 81 7.91 8.25 -13.99
N VAL A 82 8.38 7.19 -13.32
CA VAL A 82 7.84 6.73 -12.03
C VAL A 82 8.95 6.87 -10.99
N GLY A 83 8.58 7.39 -9.82
CA GLY A 83 9.47 7.54 -8.68
C GLY A 83 8.76 7.18 -7.39
N PHE A 84 9.49 6.59 -6.46
CA PHE A 84 9.05 6.22 -5.13
C PHE A 84 10.12 6.63 -4.10
N GLU A 85 9.69 7.38 -3.10
CA GLU A 85 10.50 7.81 -1.97
C GLU A 85 9.99 7.14 -0.69
N LEU A 86 10.89 6.42 -0.01
CA LEU A 86 10.57 5.75 1.25
C LEU A 86 10.74 6.73 2.41
N GLU A 87 9.64 7.27 2.94
CA GLU A 87 9.70 8.23 4.07
C GLU A 87 10.09 7.57 5.40
N LYS A 88 9.49 6.42 5.71
CA LYS A 88 9.69 5.70 6.98
C LYS A 88 9.63 4.20 6.75
N ALA A 89 10.55 3.48 7.37
CA ALA A 89 10.61 2.02 7.38
C ALA A 89 10.75 1.52 8.81
N SER A 90 9.66 1.05 9.39
CA SER A 90 9.64 0.49 10.74
C SER A 90 9.22 -0.96 10.69
N SER A 91 10.03 -1.83 11.29
CA SER A 91 9.68 -3.24 11.49
C SER A 91 8.61 -3.36 12.57
N GLY A 92 7.78 -4.40 12.47
CA GLY A 92 6.81 -4.72 13.51
C GLY A 92 7.45 -5.39 14.72
N TRP A 93 6.62 -5.86 15.64
CA TRP A 93 7.05 -6.55 16.85
C TRP A 93 6.21 -7.80 17.08
N ASN A 94 6.90 -8.91 17.37
CA ASN A 94 6.30 -10.17 17.79
C ASN A 94 6.81 -10.51 19.19
N ALA A 95 5.90 -10.81 20.11
CA ALA A 95 6.27 -11.13 21.49
C ALA A 95 7.14 -12.41 21.54
N PRO A 96 8.12 -12.48 22.46
CA PRO A 96 8.90 -13.69 22.65
C PRO A 96 8.04 -14.83 23.21
N ALA A 97 8.51 -16.08 23.04
CA ALA A 97 7.89 -17.23 23.70
C ALA A 97 7.99 -17.09 25.23
N LEU A 98 6.99 -17.64 25.95
CA LEU A 98 6.93 -17.71 27.41
C LEU A 98 7.95 -18.70 27.98
#